data_AF-A0A1H9CJE9-F1
#
_entry.id   AF-A0A1H9CJE9-F1
#
_cell.length_a   1.000
_cell.length_b   1.000
_cell.length_c   1.000
_cell.angle_alpha   90.00
_cell.angle_beta   90.00
_cell.angle_gamma   90.00
#
_symmetry.space_group_name_H-M   'P 1'
#
loop_
_entity.id
_entity.type
_entity.pdbx_description
1 polymer ?
#
loop_
_entity_poly.entity_id
_entity_poly.type
_entity_poly.pdbx_seq_one_letter_code
_entity_poly.pdbx_strand_id
1 'polypeptide(L)'
;MIQRQLPPYGKRIIQARRGNLSGHWGTSADGRHPSLWCAVGSGAWDAARAYWNPPRNFGPRLVAVCPPGEDPAALDWSCLAGSPPVLLVRAGDVDGEQVHRLVTALLTAGVGRILDMGTGNRYLSKETDHAA
;
A
#
# COMPACT_ATOMS: atom_id res chain seq x y z
N MET A 1 4.54 -24.61 -4.17
CA MET A 1 4.31 -23.22 -3.70
C MET A 1 2.87 -22.85 -4.01
N ILE A 2 2.07 -22.47 -3.01
CA ILE A 2 0.73 -21.92 -3.26
C ILE A 2 0.94 -20.49 -3.76
N GLN A 3 0.45 -20.20 -4.97
CA GLN A 3 0.48 -18.84 -5.51
C GLN A 3 -0.59 -18.01 -4.80
N ARG A 4 -0.17 -17.14 -3.88
CA ARG A 4 -1.09 -16.23 -3.18
C ARG A 4 -1.68 -15.22 -4.16
N GLN A 5 -2.94 -14.85 -3.95
CA GLN A 5 -3.62 -13.86 -4.78
C GLN A 5 -3.08 -12.46 -4.45
N LEU A 6 -2.88 -11.63 -5.47
CA LEU A 6 -2.59 -10.21 -5.26
C LEU A 6 -3.75 -9.52 -4.54
N PRO A 7 -3.49 -8.51 -3.69
CA PRO A 7 -4.55 -7.72 -3.11
C PRO A 7 -5.36 -7.03 -4.23
N PRO A 8 -6.62 -6.66 -3.96
CA PRO A 8 -7.36 -5.80 -4.87
C PRO A 8 -6.54 -4.60 -5.32
N TYR A 9 -6.65 -4.31 -6.63
CA TYR A 9 -5.84 -3.34 -7.37
C TYR A 9 -4.34 -3.65 -7.52
N GLY A 10 -3.81 -4.73 -6.95
CA GLY A 10 -2.39 -5.10 -7.07
C GLY A 10 -1.92 -5.23 -8.53
N LYS A 11 -2.72 -5.87 -9.40
CA LYS A 11 -2.46 -5.91 -10.85
C LYS A 11 -2.39 -4.53 -11.49
N ARG A 12 -3.29 -3.62 -11.09
CA ARG A 12 -3.36 -2.23 -11.61
C ARG A 12 -2.15 -1.40 -11.17
N ILE A 13 -1.67 -1.60 -9.93
CA ILE A 13 -0.43 -0.99 -9.44
C ILE A 13 0.77 -1.48 -10.25
N ILE A 14 0.91 -2.79 -10.46
CA ILE A 14 1.99 -3.37 -11.26
C ILE A 14 1.97 -2.78 -12.68
N GLN A 15 0.80 -2.69 -13.30
CA GLN A 15 0.64 -2.10 -14.63
C GLN A 15 1.03 -0.62 -14.65
N ALA A 16 0.55 0.18 -13.68
CA ALA A 16 0.86 1.61 -13.61
C ALA A 16 2.36 1.86 -13.45
N ARG A 17 3.04 1.07 -12.61
CA ARG A 17 4.50 1.17 -12.37
C ARG A 17 5.37 0.85 -13.60
N ARG A 18 4.81 0.19 -14.62
CA ARG A 18 5.49 -0.05 -15.90
C ARG A 18 5.33 1.11 -16.89
N GLY A 19 4.42 2.03 -16.63
CA GLY A 19 4.11 3.17 -17.50
C GLY A 19 4.69 4.49 -17.00
N ASN A 20 4.17 5.58 -17.55
CA ASN A 20 4.50 6.94 -17.11
C ASN A 20 3.73 7.30 -15.82
N LEU A 21 4.46 7.61 -14.75
CA LEU A 21 3.89 7.97 -13.45
C LEU A 21 3.73 9.48 -13.22
N SER A 22 4.12 10.34 -14.17
CA SER A 22 4.09 11.81 -14.00
C SER A 22 2.69 12.38 -13.68
N GLY A 23 1.62 11.65 -13.99
CA GLY A 23 0.24 12.01 -13.65
C GLY A 23 -0.28 11.44 -12.34
N HIS A 24 0.51 10.65 -11.59
CA HIS A 24 0.08 10.02 -10.34
C HIS A 24 0.46 10.89 -9.14
N TRP A 25 -0.48 11.04 -8.21
CA TRP A 25 -0.24 11.82 -7.00
C TRP A 25 0.79 11.13 -6.11
N GLY A 26 1.71 11.93 -5.56
CA GLY A 26 2.77 11.43 -4.66
C GLY A 26 3.92 10.75 -5.40
N THR A 27 4.08 11.02 -6.70
CA THR A 27 5.26 10.61 -7.48
C THR A 27 6.39 11.62 -7.30
N SER A 28 7.62 11.13 -7.16
CA SER A 28 8.83 11.95 -7.13
C SER A 28 8.95 12.87 -8.36
N ALA A 29 9.74 13.94 -8.22
CA ALA A 29 9.93 14.94 -9.28
C ALA A 29 10.51 14.36 -10.58
N ASP A 30 11.25 13.25 -10.52
CA ASP A 30 11.78 12.53 -11.68
C ASP A 30 10.76 11.55 -12.31
N GLY A 31 9.56 11.42 -11.74
CA GLY A 31 8.50 10.56 -12.22
C GLY A 31 8.73 9.07 -11.99
N ARG A 32 9.71 8.66 -11.16
CA ARG A 32 10.12 7.24 -11.02
C ARG A 32 9.65 6.56 -9.75
N HIS A 33 9.38 7.32 -8.70
CA HIS A 33 9.13 6.79 -7.37
C HIS A 33 7.75 7.26 -6.85
N PRO A 34 6.68 6.48 -7.06
CA PRO A 34 5.37 6.79 -6.52
C PRO A 34 5.30 6.41 -5.04
N SER A 35 4.60 7.23 -4.26
CA SER A 35 4.04 6.79 -2.99
C SER A 35 2.99 5.72 -3.28
N LEU A 36 3.16 4.53 -2.68
CA LEU A 36 2.17 3.47 -2.76
C LEU A 36 1.28 3.51 -1.53
N TRP A 37 0.01 3.16 -1.69
CA TRP A 37 -1.00 3.30 -0.65
C TRP A 37 -1.63 1.93 -0.34
N CYS A 38 -2.00 1.71 0.91
CA CYS A 38 -2.77 0.54 1.32
C CYS A 38 -3.95 0.98 2.19
N ALA A 39 -5.17 0.70 1.76
CA ALA A 39 -6.38 1.01 2.51
C ALA A 39 -6.86 -0.21 3.32
N VAL A 40 -7.27 0.02 4.56
CA VAL A 40 -7.81 -0.99 5.48
C VAL A 40 -8.97 -0.42 6.30
N GLY A 41 -9.89 -1.29 6.72
CA GLY A 41 -11.10 -0.92 7.48
C GLY A 41 -12.37 -0.99 6.63
N SER A 42 -13.53 -0.83 7.28
CA SER A 42 -14.84 -1.02 6.64
C SER A 42 -15.08 -0.13 5.41
N GLY A 43 -14.42 1.03 5.32
CA GLY A 43 -14.48 1.97 4.20
C GLY A 43 -13.35 1.82 3.17
N ALA A 44 -12.49 0.79 3.26
CA ALA A 44 -11.30 0.68 2.42
C ALA A 44 -11.59 0.64 0.91
N TRP A 45 -12.69 0.01 0.52
CA TRP A 45 -13.13 -0.06 -0.88
C TRP A 45 -13.53 1.30 -1.44
N ASP A 46 -14.29 2.09 -0.68
CA ASP A 46 -14.70 3.44 -1.07
C ASP A 46 -13.50 4.38 -1.19
N ALA A 47 -12.61 4.35 -0.18
CA ALA A 47 -11.36 5.11 -0.22
C ALA A 47 -10.53 4.76 -1.46
N ALA A 48 -10.35 3.48 -1.75
CA ALA A 48 -9.58 3.05 -2.92
C ALA A 48 -10.23 3.49 -4.24
N ARG A 49 -11.56 3.41 -4.37
CA ARG A 49 -12.27 3.90 -5.56
C ARG A 49 -12.07 5.40 -5.76
N ALA A 50 -12.17 6.19 -4.70
CA ALA A 50 -11.96 7.64 -4.74
C ALA A 50 -10.52 8.02 -5.11
N TYR A 51 -9.55 7.22 -4.67
CA TYR A 51 -8.13 7.42 -4.98
C TYR A 51 -7.75 7.04 -6.40
N TRP A 52 -8.39 6.03 -6.98
CA TRP A 52 -8.22 5.68 -8.39
C TRP A 52 -8.99 6.59 -9.35
N ASN A 53 -10.05 7.26 -8.86
CA ASN A 53 -10.90 8.16 -9.64
C ASN A 53 -11.05 9.53 -8.92
N PRO A 54 -9.94 10.26 -8.73
CA PRO A 54 -10.00 11.54 -8.03
C PRO A 54 -10.65 12.64 -8.88
N PRO A 55 -11.00 13.80 -8.28
CA PRO A 55 -11.42 14.98 -9.02
C PRO A 55 -10.38 15.42 -10.05
N ARG A 56 -10.80 16.11 -11.13
CA ARG A 56 -9.97 16.44 -12.32
C ARG A 56 -8.62 17.12 -12.02
N ASN A 57 -8.51 17.83 -10.90
CA ASN A 57 -7.29 18.56 -10.53
C ASN A 57 -6.26 17.70 -9.77
N PHE A 58 -6.56 16.42 -9.53
CA PHE A 58 -5.69 15.50 -8.82
C PHE A 58 -5.39 14.26 -9.66
N GLY A 59 -4.13 13.83 -9.63
CA GLY A 59 -3.72 12.55 -10.20
C GLY A 59 -4.20 11.35 -9.36
N PRO A 60 -4.43 10.18 -9.97
CA PRO A 60 -4.76 8.96 -9.22
C PRO A 60 -3.63 8.59 -8.25
N ARG A 61 -4.01 7.98 -7.12
CA ARG A 61 -3.07 7.39 -6.15
C ARG A 61 -3.03 5.87 -6.36
N LEU A 62 -1.82 5.30 -6.34
CA LEU A 62 -1.62 3.87 -6.49
C LEU A 62 -1.93 3.14 -5.18
N VAL A 63 -3.20 2.73 -5.03
CA VAL A 63 -3.71 2.14 -3.79
C VAL A 63 -4.12 0.68 -3.97
N ALA A 64 -3.68 -0.16 -3.03
CA ALA A 64 -4.18 -1.52 -2.82
C ALA A 64 -5.16 -1.54 -1.64
N VAL A 65 -6.00 -2.56 -1.55
CA VAL A 65 -6.97 -2.73 -0.46
C VAL A 65 -6.64 -4.00 0.31
N CYS A 66 -6.64 -3.93 1.63
CA CYS A 66 -6.86 -5.10 2.48
C CYS A 66 -8.37 -5.25 2.66
N PRO A 67 -9.02 -6.27 2.06
CA PRO A 67 -10.46 -6.42 2.16
C PRO A 67 -10.91 -6.51 3.63
N PRO A 68 -12.04 -5.87 4.02
CA PRO A 68 -12.58 -6.00 5.35
C PRO A 68 -12.82 -7.48 5.70
N GLY A 69 -12.31 -7.92 6.85
CA GLY A 69 -12.47 -9.30 7.32
C GLY A 69 -11.54 -10.34 6.70
N GLU A 70 -10.70 -9.98 5.72
CA GLU A 70 -9.67 -10.90 5.21
C GLU A 70 -8.41 -10.93 6.07
N ASP A 71 -7.72 -12.08 6.05
CA ASP A 71 -6.38 -12.22 6.60
C ASP A 71 -5.34 -11.62 5.63
N PRO A 72 -4.63 -10.54 6.03
CA PRO A 72 -3.59 -9.95 5.18
C PRO A 72 -2.48 -10.93 4.79
N ALA A 73 -2.18 -11.94 5.62
CA ALA A 73 -1.11 -12.90 5.33
C ALA A 73 -1.42 -13.83 4.14
N ALA A 74 -2.71 -13.98 3.80
CA ALA A 74 -3.18 -14.79 2.67
C ALA A 74 -2.93 -14.11 1.31
N LEU A 75 -2.67 -12.81 1.29
CA LEU A 75 -2.46 -12.02 0.08
C LEU A 75 -0.97 -11.84 -0.26
N ASP A 76 -0.68 -11.70 -1.55
CA ASP A 76 0.65 -11.36 -2.06
C ASP A 76 0.82 -9.85 -2.19
N TRP A 77 1.48 -9.24 -1.22
CA TRP A 77 1.73 -7.79 -1.19
C TRP A 77 2.97 -7.34 -1.96
N SER A 78 3.62 -8.23 -2.73
CA SER A 78 4.84 -7.90 -3.48
C SER A 78 4.66 -6.72 -4.45
N CYS A 79 3.43 -6.42 -4.89
CA CYS A 79 3.14 -5.23 -5.69
C CYS A 79 3.45 -3.90 -4.99
N LEU A 80 3.51 -3.89 -3.66
CA LEU A 80 3.86 -2.73 -2.83
C LEU A 80 5.34 -2.68 -2.42
N ALA A 81 6.12 -3.71 -2.74
CA ALA A 81 7.53 -3.76 -2.41
C ALA A 81 8.38 -2.81 -3.29
N GLY A 82 9.53 -2.39 -2.76
CA GLY A 82 10.53 -1.60 -3.48
C GLY A 82 10.18 -0.13 -3.73
N SER A 83 9.14 0.42 -3.09
CA SER A 83 8.80 1.85 -3.19
C SER A 83 8.34 2.43 -1.85
N PRO A 84 9.28 2.66 -0.90
CA PRO A 84 8.97 3.25 0.40
C PRO A 84 8.80 4.79 0.32
N PRO A 85 7.89 5.38 1.13
CA PRO A 85 7.01 4.70 2.08
C PRO A 85 5.74 4.13 1.41
N VAL A 86 5.23 3.03 1.95
CA VAL A 86 3.80 2.68 1.80
C VAL A 86 3.01 3.51 2.80
N LEU A 87 1.98 4.21 2.32
CA LEU A 87 1.07 5.00 3.14
C LEU A 87 -0.14 4.15 3.51
N LEU A 88 -0.28 3.84 4.79
CA LEU A 88 -1.41 3.09 5.33
C LEU A 88 -2.57 4.06 5.61
N VAL A 89 -3.74 3.76 5.04
CA VAL A 89 -4.98 4.53 5.23
C VAL A 89 -5.99 3.68 5.97
N ARG A 90 -6.36 4.14 7.16
CA ARG A 90 -7.49 3.63 7.94
C ARG A 90 -8.76 4.29 7.43
N ALA A 91 -9.65 3.52 6.82
CA ALA A 91 -10.90 4.00 6.24
C ALA A 91 -12.08 3.31 6.92
N GLY A 92 -12.92 4.12 7.58
CA GLY A 92 -14.02 3.61 8.40
C GLY A 92 -13.49 2.90 9.66
N ASP A 93 -14.24 1.90 10.12
CA ASP A 93 -13.93 1.15 11.33
C ASP A 93 -12.78 0.18 11.06
N VAL A 94 -11.74 0.29 11.90
CA VAL A 94 -10.59 -0.60 11.90
C VAL A 94 -9.98 -0.63 13.30
N ASP A 95 -9.73 -1.83 13.81
CA ASP A 95 -9.07 -2.02 15.10
C ASP A 95 -7.54 -2.10 14.95
N GLY A 96 -6.84 -2.04 16.09
CA GLY A 96 -5.38 -2.10 16.13
C GLY A 96 -4.80 -3.46 15.71
N GLU A 97 -5.55 -4.55 15.90
CA GLU A 97 -5.09 -5.91 15.56
C GLU A 97 -5.09 -6.10 14.04
N GLN A 98 -6.14 -5.68 13.35
CA GLN A 98 -6.24 -5.66 11.90
C GLN A 98 -5.09 -4.85 11.27
N VAL A 99 -4.82 -3.66 11.81
CA VAL A 99 -3.69 -2.84 11.37
C VAL A 99 -2.36 -3.56 11.62
N HIS A 100 -2.18 -4.15 12.81
CA HIS A 100 -0.95 -4.86 13.15
C HIS A 100 -0.68 -6.05 12.24
N ARG A 101 -1.71 -6.86 11.93
CA ARG A 101 -1.60 -7.99 10.98
C ARG A 101 -1.22 -7.51 9.59
N LEU A 102 -1.86 -6.45 9.11
CA LEU A 102 -1.57 -5.89 7.79
C LEU A 102 -0.15 -5.34 7.71
N VAL A 103 0.28 -4.54 8.70
CA VAL A 103 1.65 -4.03 8.78
C VAL A 103 2.64 -5.18 8.73
N THR A 104 2.42 -6.23 9.53
CA THR A 104 3.29 -7.42 9.54
C THR A 104 3.35 -8.07 8.16
N ALA A 105 2.21 -8.29 7.50
CA ALA A 105 2.16 -8.89 6.16
C ALA A 105 2.89 -8.04 5.10
N LEU A 106 2.74 -6.72 5.15
CA LEU A 106 3.44 -5.78 4.26
C LEU A 106 4.96 -5.83 4.47
N LEU A 107 5.42 -5.78 5.73
CA LEU A 107 6.84 -5.87 6.05
C LEU A 107 7.44 -7.21 5.60
N THR A 108 6.74 -8.32 5.84
CA THR A 108 7.16 -9.66 5.38
C THR A 108 7.21 -9.76 3.85
N ALA A 109 6.37 -9.02 3.13
CA ALA A 109 6.39 -8.96 1.68
C ALA A 109 7.50 -8.05 1.10
N GLY A 110 8.37 -7.48 1.94
CA GLY A 110 9.50 -6.65 1.51
C GLY A 110 9.19 -5.16 1.42
N VAL A 111 8.11 -4.68 2.05
CA VAL A 111 7.88 -3.23 2.22
C VAL A 111 8.84 -2.72 3.31
N GLY A 112 9.78 -1.84 2.92
CA GLY A 112 10.81 -1.36 3.86
C GLY A 112 10.33 -0.34 4.89
N ARG A 113 9.33 0.48 4.54
CA ARG A 113 8.79 1.54 5.40
C ARG A 113 7.30 1.74 5.18
N ILE A 114 6.54 1.78 6.27
CA ILE A 114 5.11 2.06 6.28
C ILE A 114 4.87 3.29 7.17
N LEU A 115 4.06 4.23 6.71
CA LEU A 115 3.58 5.37 7.49
C LEU A 115 2.06 5.26 7.64
N ASP A 116 1.58 5.22 8.88
CA ASP A 116 0.15 5.26 9.20
C ASP A 116 -0.35 6.69 9.16
N MET A 117 -1.21 6.99 8.19
CA MET A 117 -1.75 8.33 7.99
C MET A 117 -2.78 8.72 9.06
N GLY A 118 -3.35 7.75 9.78
CA GLY A 118 -4.32 8.00 10.84
C GLY A 118 -3.67 8.35 12.18
N THR A 119 -2.52 7.75 12.49
CA THR A 119 -1.86 7.92 13.80
C THR A 119 -0.50 8.62 13.73
N GLY A 120 0.10 8.72 12.54
CA GLY A 120 1.48 9.17 12.36
C GLY A 120 2.53 8.10 12.70
N ASN A 121 2.11 6.89 13.08
CA ASN A 121 3.03 5.82 13.43
C ASN A 121 3.87 5.39 12.21
N ARG A 122 5.14 5.10 12.47
CA ARG A 122 6.07 4.61 11.47
C ARG A 122 6.46 3.17 11.78
N TYR A 123 6.31 2.30 10.79
CA TYR A 123 6.75 0.90 10.86
C TYR A 123 7.89 0.68 9.87
N LEU A 124 8.91 -0.07 10.29
CA LEU A 124 10.11 -0.33 9.50
C LEU A 124 10.37 -1.83 9.48
N SER A 125 10.78 -2.35 8.32
CA SER A 125 11.44 -3.65 8.29
C SER A 125 12.75 -3.46 9.07
N LYS A 126 13.03 -4.30 10.06
CA LYS A 126 14.34 -4.27 10.72
C LYS A 126 15.41 -4.42 9.63
N GLU A 127 16.26 -3.41 9.44
CA GLU A 127 17.49 -3.57 8.67
C GLU A 127 18.24 -4.72 9.32
N THR A 128 18.54 -5.76 8.55
CA THR A 128 19.60 -6.68 8.94
C THR A 128 20.88 -5.90 8.64
N ASP A 129 21.46 -5.26 9.66
CA ASP A 129 22.80 -4.71 9.60
C ASP A 129 23.72 -5.76 8.95
N HIS A 130 24.07 -5.57 7.68
CA HIS A 130 25.20 -6.26 7.11
C HIS A 130 26.43 -5.49 7.56
N ALA A 131 26.89 -5.80 8.77
CA ALA A 131 28.30 -5.65 9.10
C ALA A 131 29.05 -6.70 8.26
N ALA A 132 29.68 -6.24 7.18
CA ALA A 132 30.73 -6.94 6.45
C ALA A 132 31.90 -5.97 6.27
#